data_AF-A0A9E2DIL5-F1
#
_entry.id   AF-A0A9E2DIL5-F1
#
_cell.length_a   1.000
_cell.length_b   1.000
_cell.length_c   1.000
_cell.angle_alpha   90.00
_cell.angle_beta   90.00
_cell.angle_gamma   90.00
#
_symmetry.space_group_name_H-M   'P 1'
#
loop_
_entity.id
_entity.type
_entity.pdbx_description
1 polymer ?
#
loop_
_entity_poly.entity_id
_entity_poly.type
_entity_poly.pdbx_seq_one_letter_code
_entity_poly.pdbx_strand_id
1 'polypeptide(L)'
;MNTFTYIFLIALALSYSVQFWLSRRQSAYVFKHRGQVPAAFTESITLEAHQKAADYTIAKGKLGDIDSVVGLIFLLLLTLGGGISLVFEFW
;
A
#
# COMPACT_ATOMS: atom_id res chain seq x y z
N MET A 1 -10.20 -13.94 24.78
CA MET A 1 -10.21 -13.24 23.48
C MET A 1 -11.64 -13.31 22.93
N ASN A 2 -12.24 -12.19 22.56
CA ASN A 2 -13.64 -12.16 22.10
C ASN A 2 -13.74 -12.62 20.63
N THR A 3 -14.88 -13.20 20.23
CA THR A 3 -15.14 -13.60 18.82
C THR A 3 -14.89 -12.45 17.85
N PHE A 4 -15.26 -11.23 18.25
CA PHE A 4 -15.03 -10.02 17.47
C PHE A 4 -13.54 -9.75 17.18
N THR A 5 -12.65 -10.06 18.13
CA THR A 5 -11.20 -9.89 17.95
C THR A 5 -10.68 -10.80 16.84
N TYR A 6 -11.14 -12.05 16.77
CA TYR A 6 -10.75 -12.97 15.70
C TYR A 6 -11.25 -12.48 14.34
N ILE A 7 -12.51 -12.04 14.26
CA ILE A 7 -13.07 -11.49 13.02
C ILE A 7 -12.26 -10.27 12.57
N PHE A 8 -11.93 -9.36 13.50
CA PHE A 8 -11.13 -8.18 13.22
C PHE A 8 -9.74 -8.54 12.68
N LEU A 9 -9.02 -9.46 13.33
CA LEU A 9 -7.69 -9.88 12.90
C LEU A 9 -7.70 -10.54 11.51
N ILE A 10 -8.70 -11.39 11.24
CA ILE A 10 -8.86 -12.04 9.93
C ILE A 10 -9.16 -10.99 8.87
N ALA A 11 -10.09 -10.07 9.11
CA ALA A 11 -10.42 -9.01 8.18
C ALA A 11 -9.23 -8.07 7.91
N LEU A 12 -8.48 -7.72 8.95
CA LEU A 12 -7.26 -6.91 8.84
C LEU A 12 -6.19 -7.61 7.99
N ALA A 13 -5.93 -8.89 8.27
CA ALA A 13 -4.96 -9.68 7.53
C ALA A 13 -5.37 -9.84 6.05
N LEU A 14 -6.64 -10.12 5.78
CA LEU A 14 -7.17 -10.22 4.42
C LEU A 14 -7.06 -8.88 3.67
N SER A 15 -7.48 -7.79 4.29
CA SER A 15 -7.42 -6.45 3.70
C SER A 15 -5.98 -6.07 3.32
N TYR A 16 -5.04 -6.23 4.25
CA TYR A 16 -3.63 -5.94 4.01
C TYR A 16 -3.04 -6.84 2.91
N SER A 17 -3.35 -8.14 2.94
CA SER A 17 -2.88 -9.09 1.92
C SER A 17 -3.35 -8.72 0.52
N VAL A 18 -4.63 -8.33 0.38
CA VAL A 18 -5.20 -7.90 -0.90
C VAL A 18 -4.54 -6.62 -1.38
N GLN A 19 -4.38 -5.62 -0.52
CA GLN A 19 -3.74 -4.35 -0.87
C GLN A 19 -2.28 -4.56 -1.32
N PHE A 20 -1.52 -5.34 -0.56
CA PHE A 20 -0.14 -5.67 -0.90
C PHE A 20 -0.04 -6.42 -2.23
N TRP A 21 -0.92 -7.40 -2.47
CA TRP A 21 -0.97 -8.12 -3.74
C TRP A 21 -1.29 -7.20 -4.93
N LEU A 22 -2.25 -6.29 -4.78
CA LEU A 22 -2.59 -5.31 -5.82
C LEU A 22 -1.42 -4.35 -6.10
N SER A 23 -0.75 -3.85 -5.05
CA SER A 23 0.44 -3.00 -5.17
C SER A 23 1.56 -3.69 -5.97
N ARG A 24 1.82 -4.97 -5.67
CA ARG A 24 2.80 -5.79 -6.40
C ARG A 24 2.40 -6.02 -7.85
N ARG A 25 1.13 -6.33 -8.10
CA ARG A 25 0.60 -6.53 -9.46
C ARG A 25 0.74 -5.26 -10.29
N GLN A 26 0.40 -4.10 -9.73
CA GLN A 26 0.55 -2.82 -10.40
C GLN A 26 2.01 -2.51 -10.72
N SER A 27 2.91 -2.68 -9.74
CA SER A 27 4.34 -2.44 -9.92
C SER A 27 4.95 -3.33 -11.01
N ALA A 28 4.59 -4.61 -11.04
CA ALA A 28 5.03 -5.55 -12.06
C ALA A 28 4.51 -5.16 -13.46
N TYR A 29 3.25 -4.74 -13.56
CA TYR A 29 2.66 -4.28 -14.82
C TYR A 29 3.36 -3.03 -15.35
N VAL A 30 3.60 -2.03 -14.49
CA VAL A 30 4.31 -0.80 -14.83
C VAL A 30 5.73 -1.09 -15.28
N PHE A 31 6.46 -1.95 -14.54
CA PHE A 31 7.82 -2.33 -14.90
C PHE A 31 7.89 -3.02 -16.27
N LYS A 32 6.93 -3.91 -16.57
CA LYS A 32 6.89 -4.63 -17.85
C LYS A 32 6.62 -3.72 -19.04
N HIS A 33 5.83 -2.66 -18.87
CA HIS A 33 5.41 -1.77 -19.97
C HIS A 33 6.22 -0.48 -20.09
N ARG A 34 7.17 -0.21 -19.18
CA ARG A 34 7.99 1.03 -19.19
C ARG A 34 8.79 1.25 -20.47
N GLY A 35 9.04 0.20 -21.26
CA GLY A 35 9.86 0.24 -22.48
C GLY A 35 9.18 0.88 -23.69
N GLN A 36 7.88 1.15 -23.63
CA GLN A 36 7.13 1.73 -24.74
C GLN A 36 6.08 2.72 -24.26
N VAL A 37 6.02 3.90 -24.88
CA VAL A 37 4.91 4.83 -24.68
C VAL A 37 3.68 4.27 -25.42
N PRO A 38 2.49 4.22 -24.82
CA PRO A 38 1.28 3.81 -25.54
C PRO A 38 1.04 4.74 -26.74
N ALA A 39 0.56 4.18 -27.86
CA ALA A 39 0.41 4.89 -29.13
C ALA A 39 -0.38 6.21 -29.03
N ALA A 40 -1.35 6.28 -28.12
CA ALA A 40 -2.16 7.47 -27.89
C ALA A 40 -1.39 8.65 -27.27
N PHE A 41 -0.20 8.43 -26.70
CA PHE A 41 0.59 9.43 -25.98
C PHE A 41 1.98 9.70 -26.60
N THR A 42 2.29 9.04 -27.71
CA THR A 42 3.62 9.12 -28.35
C THR A 42 3.98 10.54 -28.82
N GLU A 43 2.97 11.35 -29.17
CA GLU A 43 3.17 12.75 -29.57
C GLU A 43 3.26 13.72 -28.38
N SER A 44 2.83 13.30 -27.19
CA SER A 44 2.77 14.18 -26.00
C SER A 44 3.88 13.95 -25.00
N ILE A 45 4.49 12.75 -24.98
CA ILE A 45 5.42 12.34 -23.94
C ILE A 45 6.59 11.58 -24.58
N THR A 46 7.81 11.96 -24.20
CA THR A 46 9.00 11.22 -24.60
C THR A 46 9.10 9.88 -23.87
N LEU A 47 9.78 8.91 -24.47
CA LEU A 47 10.03 7.61 -23.83
C LEU A 47 10.78 7.76 -22.50
N GLU A 48 11.75 8.69 -22.43
CA GLU A 48 12.51 8.96 -21.22
C GLU A 48 11.60 9.48 -20.09
N ALA A 49 10.69 10.41 -20.39
CA ALA A 49 9.74 10.92 -19.41
C ALA A 49 8.77 9.82 -18.93
N HIS A 50 8.32 8.94 -19.82
CA HIS A 50 7.50 7.78 -19.46
C HIS A 50 8.25 6.80 -18.55
N GLN A 51 9.51 6.48 -18.86
CA GLN A 51 10.36 5.61 -18.04
C GLN A 51 10.58 6.21 -16.64
N LYS A 52 10.87 7.52 -16.56
CA LYS A 52 11.00 8.24 -15.30
C LYS A 52 9.72 8.18 -14.47
N ALA A 53 8.56 8.36 -15.09
CA ALA A 53 7.27 8.25 -14.41
C ALA A 53 6.98 6.82 -13.93
N ALA A 54 7.35 5.81 -14.72
CA ALA A 54 7.24 4.39 -14.34
C ALA A 54 8.12 4.06 -13.12
N ASP A 55 9.38 4.49 -13.13
CA ASP A 55 10.33 4.29 -12.03
C ASP A 55 9.87 5.02 -10.76
N TYR A 56 9.39 6.25 -10.90
CA TYR A 56 8.79 7.00 -9.80
C TYR A 56 7.57 6.29 -9.21
N THR A 57 6.69 5.74 -10.05
CA THR A 57 5.50 5.00 -9.61
C THR A 57 5.89 3.76 -8.81
N ILE A 58 6.90 3.01 -9.25
CA ILE A 58 7.41 1.84 -8.53
C ILE A 58 8.04 2.25 -7.19
N ALA A 59 8.85 3.31 -7.18
CA ALA A 59 9.47 3.82 -5.94
C ALA A 59 8.41 4.30 -4.94
N LYS A 60 7.40 5.04 -5.41
CA LYS A 60 6.28 5.51 -4.60
C LYS A 60 5.46 4.34 -4.07
N GLY A 61 5.22 3.29 -4.87
CA GLY A 61 4.55 2.07 -4.45
C GLY A 61 5.27 1.39 -3.28
N LYS A 62 6.60 1.25 -3.34
CA LYS A 62 7.40 0.69 -2.25
C LYS A 62 7.29 1.49 -0.96
N LEU A 63 7.28 2.83 -1.05
CA LEU A 63 7.05 3.68 0.12
C LEU A 63 5.64 3.49 0.70
N GLY A 64 4.63 3.36 -0.16
CA GLY A 64 3.26 3.05 0.26
C GLY A 64 3.12 1.70 0.97
N ASP A 65 3.85 0.68 0.52
CA ASP A 65 3.90 -0.63 1.19
C ASP A 65 4.47 -0.50 2.62
N ILE A 66 5.54 0.29 2.81
CA ILE A 66 6.14 0.55 4.14
C ILE A 66 5.16 1.29 5.04
N ASP A 67 4.54 2.36 4.52
CA ASP A 67 3.54 3.15 5.25
C ASP A 67 2.37 2.27 5.71
N SER A 68 1.90 1.37 4.84
CA SER A 68 0.84 0.42 5.15
C SER A 68 1.21 -0.53 6.30
N VAL A 69 2.46 -1.01 6.35
CA VAL A 69 2.96 -1.84 7.46
C VAL A 69 2.99 -1.05 8.77
N VAL A 70 3.52 0.17 8.73
CA VAL A 70 3.57 1.04 9.91
C VAL A 70 2.17 1.33 10.43
N GLY A 71 1.22 1.65 9.54
CA GLY A 71 -0.18 1.85 9.89
C GLY A 71 -0.82 0.60 10.50
N LEU A 72 -0.52 -0.59 9.98
CA LEU A 72 -1.00 -1.85 10.53
C LEU A 72 -0.49 -2.11 11.95
N ILE A 73 0.81 -1.88 12.20
CA ILE A 73 1.40 -2.01 13.55
C ILE A 73 0.75 -1.00 14.50
N PHE A 74 0.60 0.25 14.07
CA PHE A 74 0.00 1.30 14.87
C PHE A 74 -1.46 0.99 15.22
N LEU A 75 -2.24 0.48 14.26
CA LEU A 75 -3.61 0.03 14.48
C LEU A 75 -3.68 -1.10 15.52
N LEU A 76 -2.78 -2.08 15.46
CA LEU A 76 -2.72 -3.17 16.45
C LEU A 76 -2.34 -2.66 17.84
N LEU A 77 -1.40 -1.72 17.94
CA LEU A 77 -1.03 -1.09 19.21
C LEU A 77 -2.20 -0.29 19.82
N LEU A 78 -2.94 0.45 18.99
CA LEU A 78 -4.11 1.19 19.45
C LEU A 78 -5.25 0.26 19.91
N THR A 79 -5.54 -0.79 19.13
CA THR A 79 -6.71 -1.65 19.37
C THR A 79 -6.46 -2.76 20.39
N LEU A 80 -5.41 -3.56 20.19
CA LEU A 80 -5.10 -4.72 21.02
C LEU A 80 -4.03 -4.41 22.08
N GLY A 81 -3.15 -3.45 21.81
CA GLY A 81 -2.16 -2.95 22.77
C GLY A 81 -2.72 -2.00 23.83
N GLY A 82 -4.03 -1.72 23.79
CA GLY A 82 -4.68 -0.82 24.76
C GLY A 82 -4.43 0.66 24.52
N GLY A 83 -3.86 1.06 23.37
CA GLY A 83 -3.58 2.47 23.09
C GLY A 83 -4.83 3.36 23.08
N ILE A 84 -5.99 2.83 22.68
CA ILE A 84 -7.27 3.56 22.81
C ILE A 84 -7.60 3.84 24.29
N SER A 85 -7.40 2.87 25.17
CA SER A 85 -7.63 3.04 26.62
C SER A 85 -6.68 4.07 27.22
N LEU A 86 -5.40 4.06 26.84
CA LEU A 86 -4.43 5.06 27.29
C LEU A 86 -4.80 6.48 26.86
N VAL A 87 -5.24 6.66 25.62
CA VAL A 87 -5.70 7.99 25.14
C VAL A 87 -6.94 8.43 25.89
N PHE A 88 -7.87 7.51 26.18
CA PHE A 88 -9.09 7.82 26.93
C PHE A 88 -8.80 8.19 28.39
N GLU A 89 -7.86 7.51 29.05
CA GLU A 89 -7.46 7.81 30.44
C GLU A 89 -6.65 9.12 30.57
N PHE A 90 -5.97 9.53 29.50
CA PHE A 90 -5.19 10.77 29.48
C PHE A 90 -6.05 12.04 29.30
N TRP A 91 -7.24 11.90 28.72
CA TRP A 91 -8.17 13.00 28.46
C TRP A 91 -8.98 13.37 29.70
#